data_AF-A0A2V7FXL6-F1
#
_entry.id   AF-A0A2V7FXL6-F1
#
_cell.length_a   1.000
_cell.length_b   1.000
_cell.length_c   1.000
_cell.angle_alpha   90.00
_cell.angle_beta   90.00
_cell.angle_gamma   90.00
#
_symmetry.space_group_name_H-M   'P 1'
#
loop_
_entity.id
_entity.type
_entity.pdbx_description
1 polymer ?
#
loop_
_entity_poly.entity_id
_entity_poly.type
_entity_poly.pdbx_seq_one_letter_code
_entity_poly.pdbx_strand_id
1 'polypeptide(L)'
;DLPLAASWTVMAFLGLGVSLPSSPGFVGVIQAATVLALALFAIPRTDALSFSLLLHASQFFPITLYGLVLLMIEHVSLSEAARAGAAPMASSSQR
;
A
#
# COMPACT_ATOMS: atom_id res chain seq x y z
N ASP A 1 -18.90 -11.07 -15.42
CA ASP A 1 -17.67 -10.34 -15.80
C ASP A 1 -17.83 -8.85 -15.54
N LEU A 2 -16.83 -8.20 -14.96
CA LEU A 2 -16.83 -6.75 -14.77
C LEU A 2 -16.14 -6.06 -15.96
N PRO A 3 -16.58 -4.85 -16.34
CA PRO A 3 -15.89 -4.08 -17.36
C PRO A 3 -14.49 -3.68 -16.87
N LEU A 4 -13.56 -3.48 -17.80
CA LEU A 4 -12.21 -2.98 -17.49
C LEU A 4 -12.25 -1.67 -16.69
N ALA A 5 -13.28 -0.85 -16.90
CA ALA A 5 -13.54 0.37 -16.15
C ALA A 5 -13.54 0.13 -14.63
N ALA A 6 -14.02 -1.02 -14.14
CA ALA A 6 -14.03 -1.33 -12.70
C ALA A 6 -12.62 -1.35 -12.10
N SER A 7 -11.66 -1.93 -12.81
CA SER A 7 -10.25 -1.94 -12.38
C SER A 7 -9.67 -0.53 -12.30
N TRP A 8 -9.95 0.31 -13.32
CA TRP A 8 -9.53 1.70 -13.32
C TRP A 8 -10.19 2.51 -12.21
N THR A 9 -11.48 2.27 -11.92
CA THR A 9 -12.19 2.90 -10.81
C THR A 9 -11.57 2.51 -9.47
N VAL A 10 -11.30 1.22 -9.23
CA VAL A 10 -10.60 0.78 -8.01
C VAL A 10 -9.25 1.48 -7.89
N MET A 11 -8.47 1.54 -8.96
CA MET A 11 -7.16 2.19 -8.95
C MET A 11 -7.24 3.69 -8.66
N ALA A 12 -8.22 4.39 -9.23
CA ALA A 12 -8.44 5.81 -8.96
C ALA A 12 -8.79 6.06 -7.49
N PHE A 13 -9.71 5.27 -6.92
CA PHE A 13 -10.08 5.36 -5.51
C PHE A 13 -8.91 5.02 -4.58
N LEU A 14 -8.10 4.02 -4.93
CA LEU A 14 -6.90 3.68 -4.17
C LEU A 14 -5.89 4.83 -4.20
N GLY A 15 -5.61 5.40 -5.37
CA GLY A 15 -4.69 6.53 -5.52
C GLY A 15 -5.13 7.75 -4.69
N LEU A 16 -6.43 8.06 -4.70
CA LEU A 16 -6.99 9.11 -3.85
C LEU A 16 -6.89 8.75 -2.36
N GLY A 17 -7.22 7.51 -2.00
CA GLY A 17 -7.17 7.03 -0.62
C GLY A 17 -5.76 7.11 -0.03
N VAL A 18 -4.75 6.57 -0.72
CA VAL A 18 -3.37 6.53 -0.22
C VAL A 18 -2.69 7.90 -0.21
N SER A 19 -3.24 8.89 -0.91
CA SER A 19 -2.78 10.28 -0.82
C SER A 19 -3.08 10.92 0.54
N LEU A 20 -4.03 10.36 1.30
CA LEU A 20 -4.38 10.84 2.62
C LEU A 20 -3.34 10.39 3.65
N PRO A 21 -2.90 11.26 4.58
CA PRO A 21 -2.09 10.84 5.71
C PRO A 21 -2.95 9.91 6.59
N SER A 22 -2.49 8.67 6.81
CA SER A 22 -3.31 7.63 7.42
C SER A 22 -2.56 6.64 8.30
N SER A 23 -3.25 5.60 8.74
CA SER A 23 -2.73 4.50 9.56
C SER A 23 -1.56 3.79 8.87
N PRO A 24 -0.57 3.28 9.63
CA PRO A 24 0.52 2.47 9.09
C PRO A 24 0.00 1.37 8.15
N GLY A 25 0.60 1.28 6.96
CA GLY A 25 0.26 0.26 5.97
C GLY A 25 -1.10 0.42 5.29
N PHE A 26 -1.83 1.53 5.45
CA PHE A 26 -3.05 1.85 4.67
C PHE A 26 -4.18 0.79 4.69
N VAL A 27 -4.20 -0.14 5.65
CA VAL A 27 -5.15 -1.27 5.68
C VAL A 27 -6.60 -0.82 5.59
N GLY A 28 -7.02 0.10 6.45
CA GLY A 28 -8.40 0.61 6.45
C GLY A 28 -8.74 1.45 5.23
N VAL A 29 -7.77 2.24 4.73
CA VAL A 29 -7.94 3.10 3.56
C VAL A 29 -8.14 2.28 2.30
N ILE A 30 -7.31 1.26 2.07
CA ILE A 30 -7.42 0.37 0.91
C ILE A 30 -8.76 -0.36 0.93
N GLN A 31 -9.17 -0.91 2.09
CA GLN A 31 -10.47 -1.58 2.23
C GLN A 31 -11.63 -0.63 1.91
N ALA A 32 -11.64 0.57 2.51
CA ALA A 32 -12.69 1.54 2.28
C ALA A 32 -12.74 2.01 0.82
N ALA A 33 -11.59 2.34 0.23
CA ALA A 33 -11.48 2.77 -1.16
C ALA A 33 -11.96 1.69 -2.15
N THR A 34 -11.54 0.44 -1.96
CA THR A 34 -11.99 -0.67 -2.81
C THR A 34 -13.49 -0.94 -2.67
N VAL A 35 -14.03 -0.92 -1.44
CA VAL A 35 -15.47 -1.10 -1.22
C VAL A 35 -16.29 0.02 -1.87
N LEU A 36 -15.86 1.28 -1.73
CA LEU A 36 -16.52 2.42 -2.37
C LEU A 36 -16.47 2.34 -3.90
N ALA A 37 -15.33 1.98 -4.47
CA ALA A 37 -15.18 1.82 -5.91
C ALA A 37 -16.08 0.72 -6.48
N LEU A 38 -16.10 -0.46 -5.84
CA LEU A 38 -16.88 -1.61 -6.31
C LEU A 38 -18.39 -1.46 -6.04
N ALA A 39 -18.78 -0.63 -5.06
CA ALA A 39 -20.18 -0.28 -4.84
C ALA A 39 -20.81 0.41 -6.07
N LEU A 40 -20.03 1.15 -6.86
CA LEU A 40 -20.49 1.78 -8.12
C LEU A 40 -20.88 0.74 -9.19
N PHE A 41 -20.42 -0.50 -9.04
CA PHE A 41 -20.74 -1.63 -9.91
C PHE A 41 -21.72 -2.61 -9.25
N ALA A 42 -22.41 -2.18 -8.18
CA ALA A 42 -23.37 -2.97 -7.41
C ALA A 42 -22.78 -4.28 -6.83
N ILE A 43 -21.48 -4.31 -6.55
CA ILE A 43 -20.83 -5.47 -5.95
C ILE A 43 -21.15 -5.52 -4.44
N PRO A 44 -21.53 -6.69 -3.90
CA PRO A 44 -21.78 -6.86 -2.48
C PRO A 44 -20.57 -6.45 -1.64
N ARG A 45 -20.82 -5.79 -0.50
CA ARG A 45 -19.75 -5.33 0.41
C ARG A 45 -18.86 -6.48 0.89
N THR A 46 -19.42 -7.65 1.15
CA THR A 46 -18.67 -8.85 1.58
C THR A 46 -17.64 -9.28 0.54
N ASP A 47 -18.01 -9.24 -0.73
CA ASP A 47 -17.17 -9.66 -1.85
C ASP A 47 -16.08 -8.62 -2.11
N ALA A 48 -16.46 -7.33 -2.07
CA ALA A 48 -15.51 -6.23 -2.18
C ALA A 48 -14.48 -6.23 -1.04
N LEU A 49 -14.88 -6.54 0.18
CA LEU A 49 -13.96 -6.68 1.32
C LEU A 49 -13.00 -7.87 1.12
N SER A 50 -13.54 -9.03 0.74
CA SER A 50 -12.71 -10.23 0.47
C SER A 50 -11.68 -9.95 -0.62
N PHE A 51 -12.10 -9.30 -1.71
CA PHE A 51 -11.22 -8.86 -2.79
C PHE A 51 -10.18 -7.85 -2.29
N SER A 52 -10.58 -6.84 -1.49
CA SER A 52 -9.66 -5.82 -0.99
C SER A 52 -8.54 -6.40 -0.12
N LEU A 53 -8.83 -7.45 0.67
CA LEU A 53 -7.84 -8.14 1.48
C LEU A 53 -6.80 -8.85 0.60
N LEU A 54 -7.26 -9.56 -0.43
CA LEU A 54 -6.36 -10.23 -1.37
C LEU A 54 -5.54 -9.22 -2.17
N LEU A 55 -6.16 -8.15 -2.65
CA LEU A 55 -5.50 -7.06 -3.36
C LEU A 55 -4.44 -6.39 -2.48
N HIS A 56 -4.72 -6.19 -1.20
CA HIS A 56 -3.76 -5.59 -0.29
C HIS A 56 -2.63 -6.57 0.07
N ALA A 57 -2.95 -7.83 0.34
CA ALA A 57 -1.94 -8.85 0.63
C ALA A 57 -0.98 -9.05 -0.56
N SER A 58 -1.51 -9.05 -1.79
CA SER A 58 -0.72 -9.29 -3.01
C SER A 58 0.26 -8.17 -3.33
N GLN A 59 0.01 -6.94 -2.89
CA GLN A 59 0.96 -5.83 -3.03
C GLN A 59 1.88 -5.71 -1.81
N PHE A 60 1.33 -5.89 -0.60
CA PHE A 60 2.05 -5.63 0.64
C PHE A 60 3.11 -6.70 0.91
N PHE A 61 2.77 -7.98 0.80
CA PHE A 61 3.70 -9.05 1.17
C PHE A 61 4.89 -9.18 0.23
N PRO A 62 4.74 -9.13 -1.12
CA PRO A 62 5.90 -9.26 -1.99
C PRO A 62 6.91 -8.12 -1.81
N ILE A 63 6.43 -6.88 -1.71
CA ILE A 63 7.30 -5.71 -1.50
C ILE A 63 7.98 -5.80 -0.13
N THR A 64 7.23 -6.13 0.92
CA THR A 64 7.78 -6.25 2.28
C THR A 64 8.82 -7.37 2.36
N LEU A 65 8.50 -8.54 1.83
CA LEU A 65 9.41 -9.69 1.85
C LEU A 65 10.68 -9.39 1.06
N TYR A 66 10.56 -8.75 -0.10
CA TYR A 66 11.72 -8.35 -0.90
C TYR A 66 12.63 -7.40 -0.12
N GLY A 67 12.08 -6.37 0.52
CA GLY A 67 12.85 -5.47 1.38
C GLY A 67 13.53 -6.19 2.55
N LEU A 68 12.83 -7.12 3.22
CA LEU A 68 13.42 -7.92 4.30
C LEU A 68 14.56 -8.82 3.80
N VAL A 69 14.42 -9.43 2.62
CA VAL A 69 15.48 -10.24 2.01
C VAL A 69 16.72 -9.38 1.72
N LEU A 70 16.54 -8.17 1.19
CA LEU A 70 17.65 -7.25 0.93
C LEU A 70 18.36 -6.83 2.23
N LEU A 71 17.61 -6.51 3.29
CA LEU A 71 18.21 -6.20 4.59
C LEU A 71 19.04 -7.37 5.14
N MET A 72 18.57 -8.61 4.96
CA MET A 72 19.32 -9.80 5.35
C MET A 72 20.60 -9.98 4.53
N ILE A 73 20.53 -9.75 3.21
CA ILE A 73 21.69 -9.86 2.30
C ILE A 73 22.74 -8.81 2.63
N GLU A 74 22.33 -7.59 2.96
CA GLU A 74 23.24 -6.47 3.27
C GLU A 74 23.67 -6.43 4.74
N HIS A 75 23.20 -7.37 5.57
CA HIS A 75 23.46 -7.42 7.00
C HIS A 75 23.06 -6.14 7.76
N VAL A 76 22.02 -5.46 7.29
CA VAL A 76 21.48 -4.24 7.93
C VAL A 76 20.34 -4.60 8.88
N SER A 77 20.42 -4.12 10.12
CA SER A 77 19.32 -4.32 11.08
C SER A 77 18.15 -3.37 10.83
N LEU A 78 16.93 -3.81 11.17
CA LEU A 78 15.73 -2.96 11.07
C LEU A 78 15.85 -1.67 11.89
N SER A 79 16.54 -1.71 13.03
CA SER A 79 16.81 -0.54 13.87
C SER A 79 17.73 0.48 13.21
N GLU A 80 18.73 0.03 12.46
CA GLU A 80 19.63 0.92 11.70
C GLU A 80 18.90 1.58 10.54
N ALA A 81 18.12 0.79 9.78
CA ALA A 81 17.27 1.32 8.71
C ALA A 81 16.25 2.36 9.22
N ALA A 82 15.62 2.09 10.37
CA ALA A 82 14.68 3.02 11.00
C ALA A 82 15.36 4.32 11.48
N ARG A 83 16.59 4.24 12.03
CA ARG A 83 17.37 5.43 12.42
C ARG A 83 17.81 6.26 11.21
N ALA A 84 18.22 5.61 10.12
CA ALA A 84 18.60 6.29 8.89
C ALA A 84 17.44 7.08 8.27
N GLY A 85 16.21 6.56 8.35
CA GLY A 85 15.01 7.28 7.89
C GLY A 85 14.58 8.45 8.78
N ALA A 86 15.01 8.49 10.04
CA ALA A 86 14.68 9.55 11.00
C ALA A 86 15.71 10.71 11.00
N ALA A 87 16.88 10.53 10.37
CA ALA A 87 17.85 11.59 10.22
C ALA A 87 17.32 12.64 9.23
N PRO A 88 17.27 13.94 9.57
CA PRO A 88 16.94 14.97 8.60
C PRO A 88 17.93 14.87 7.43
N MET A 89 17.43 14.93 6.20
CA MET A 89 18.25 15.06 4.98
C MET A 89 18.93 16.44 4.96
N ALA A 90 19.78 16.74 5.93
CA ALA A 90 20.49 17.99 6.06
C ALA A 90 21.92 17.83 5.53
N SER A 91 22.16 18.54 4.42
CA SER A 91 23.43 18.93 3.83
C SER A 91 24.37 17.81 3.34
N SER A 92 24.18 17.37 2.11
CA SER A 92 25.30 17.02 1.22
C SER A 92 25.51 18.14 0.20
N SER A 93 25.93 19.30 0.69
CA SER A 93 26.60 20.33 -0.10
C SER A 93 27.80 20.76 0.74
N GLN A 94 28.95 20.13 0.48
CA GLN A 94 30.32 20.58 0.74
C GLN A 94 31.27 19.37 0.60
N ARG A 95 31.59 19.02 -0.65
CA ARG A 95 32.97 18.78 -1.07
C ARG A 95 33.07 18.83 -2.60
#